data_AF-A0AAD9QQQ2-F1
#
_entry.id   AF-A0AAD9QQQ2-F1
#
_cell.length_a   1.000
_cell.length_b   1.000
_cell.length_c   1.000
_cell.angle_alpha   90.00
_cell.angle_beta   90.00
_cell.angle_gamma   90.00
#
_symmetry.space_group_name_H-M   'P 1'
#
loop_
_entity.id
_entity.type
_entity.pdbx_description
1 polymer ?
#
loop_
_entity_poly.entity_id
_entity_poly.type
_entity_poly.pdbx_seq_one_letter_code
_entity_poly.pdbx_strand_id
1 'polypeptide(L)'
;MENKDGHITRNRPPYYILDVGDNKRQYYDSVLDKFIDQFLITPPINNHEESSQDFVNNYSVCLLKYYFFFIDFKDAVKEGNVARLVTLHKELLSHFKALPGFDNYAIKMLISIVQNYEAEAHQCIWASTVNWKRGAVKNIEIDLLKESRNKSLKKSIKSMGPNKTDNAINKSSRASGGEDKIGENFDVQIKRATQSSPHSHRSTAADESIVMADLRVVKPFRRVPNRMHDSFPDILPDPLVTIDHTELDNWLARHKRNLLLDAPLGRDND
;
A
#
# COMPACT_ATOMS: atom_id res chain seq x y z
N MET A 1 5.27 7.37 -30.32
CA MET A 1 4.95 8.42 -31.30
C MET A 1 3.46 8.65 -31.23
N GLU A 2 3.02 9.87 -30.88
CA GLU A 2 1.59 10.19 -30.74
C GLU A 2 0.87 10.16 -32.09
N ASN A 3 -0.31 9.56 -32.15
CA ASN A 3 -1.19 9.56 -33.32
C ASN A 3 -1.48 11.01 -33.76
N LYS A 4 -1.27 11.28 -35.06
CA LYS A 4 -1.41 12.60 -35.69
C LYS A 4 -2.82 13.19 -35.63
N ASP A 5 -3.82 12.40 -35.26
CA ASP A 5 -5.24 12.76 -35.39
C ASP A 5 -5.95 13.00 -34.04
N GLY A 6 -5.23 13.00 -32.92
CA GLY A 6 -5.81 13.36 -31.62
C GLY A 6 -5.99 14.87 -31.49
N HIS A 7 -7.20 15.33 -31.13
CA HIS A 7 -7.45 16.73 -30.81
C HIS A 7 -6.39 17.28 -29.84
N ILE A 8 -5.68 18.32 -30.27
CA ILE A 8 -4.62 18.99 -29.51
C ILE A 8 -5.20 19.46 -28.17
N THR A 9 -4.58 19.03 -27.06
CA THR A 9 -4.91 19.56 -25.74
C THR A 9 -4.58 21.05 -25.69
N ARG A 10 -5.57 21.90 -25.36
CA ARG A 10 -5.37 23.36 -25.20
C ARG A 10 -4.30 23.71 -24.17
N ASN A 11 -4.08 22.82 -23.19
CA ASN A 11 -3.14 23.01 -22.09
C ASN A 11 -1.98 22.01 -22.23
N ARG A 12 -1.17 22.14 -23.28
CA ARG A 12 0.13 21.46 -23.29
C ARG A 12 1.02 22.11 -22.24
N PRO A 13 1.76 21.34 -21.44
CA PRO A 13 2.89 21.88 -20.69
C PRO A 13 3.77 22.70 -21.65
N PRO A 14 4.29 23.86 -21.24
CA PRO A 14 5.12 24.70 -22.09
C PRO A 14 6.51 24.07 -22.26
N TYR A 15 6.59 22.96 -23.01
CA TYR A 15 7.78 22.11 -23.14
C TYR A 15 9.05 22.89 -23.48
N TYR A 16 8.91 23.95 -24.29
CA TYR A 16 10.01 24.84 -24.68
C TYR A 16 10.63 25.63 -23.51
N ILE A 17 9.90 25.85 -22.41
CA ILE A 17 10.39 26.51 -21.18
C ILE A 17 10.87 25.47 -20.16
N LEU A 18 10.31 24.27 -20.22
CA LEU A 18 10.60 23.18 -19.27
C LEU A 18 11.96 22.53 -19.50
N ASP A 19 12.52 22.59 -20.70
CA ASP A 19 13.83 21.98 -20.98
C ASP A 19 15.03 22.85 -20.54
N VAL A 20 14.78 24.01 -19.92
CA VAL A 20 15.84 24.94 -19.46
C VAL A 20 15.99 24.87 -17.94
N GLY A 21 17.15 24.40 -17.46
CA GLY A 21 17.49 24.40 -16.03
C GLY A 21 16.54 23.59 -15.14
N ASP A 22 16.27 24.08 -13.93
CA ASP A 22 15.37 23.43 -12.96
C ASP A 22 13.88 23.74 -13.19
N ASN A 23 13.54 24.49 -14.25
CA ASN A 23 12.18 24.95 -14.53
C ASN A 23 11.20 23.79 -14.75
N LYS A 24 11.68 22.65 -15.27
CA LYS A 24 10.89 21.42 -15.39
C LYS A 24 10.33 20.99 -14.05
N ARG A 25 11.23 20.87 -13.06
CA ARG A 25 10.91 20.37 -11.73
C ARG A 25 9.96 21.31 -11.02
N GLN A 26 10.29 22.61 -11.02
CA GLN A 26 9.44 23.64 -10.42
C GLN A 26 8.03 23.70 -11.03
N TYR A 27 7.91 23.52 -12.34
CA TYR A 27 6.60 23.47 -12.99
C TYR A 27 5.80 22.23 -12.58
N TYR A 28 6.41 21.05 -12.56
CA TYR A 28 5.72 19.84 -12.13
C TYR A 28 5.34 19.91 -10.65
N ASP A 29 6.22 20.42 -9.79
CA ASP A 29 5.94 20.64 -8.38
C ASP A 29 4.75 21.63 -8.24
N SER A 30 4.79 22.78 -8.92
CA SER A 30 3.68 23.76 -8.87
C SER A 30 2.36 23.23 -9.43
N VAL A 31 2.38 22.46 -10.52
CA VAL A 31 1.17 21.88 -11.11
C VAL A 31 0.61 20.77 -10.23
N LEU A 32 1.49 19.95 -9.65
CA LEU A 32 1.12 18.88 -8.73
C LEU A 32 0.55 19.45 -7.43
N ASP A 33 1.18 20.48 -6.86
CA ASP A 33 0.69 21.18 -5.66
C ASP A 33 -0.71 21.75 -5.90
N LYS A 34 -0.90 22.47 -7.02
CA LYS A 34 -2.24 22.96 -7.41
C LYS A 34 -3.25 21.84 -7.59
N PHE A 35 -2.83 20.71 -8.15
CA PHE A 35 -3.69 19.55 -8.31
C PHE A 35 -4.08 18.93 -6.96
N ILE A 36 -3.11 18.75 -6.06
CA ILE A 36 -3.31 18.24 -4.70
C ILE A 36 -4.26 19.18 -3.95
N ASP A 37 -4.01 20.49 -3.96
CA ASP A 37 -4.85 21.47 -3.30
C ASP A 37 -6.29 21.43 -3.84
N GLN A 38 -6.44 21.40 -5.16
CA GLN A 38 -7.75 21.47 -5.83
C GLN A 38 -8.58 20.19 -5.67
N PHE A 39 -7.95 19.01 -5.72
CA PHE A 39 -8.66 17.74 -5.85
C PHE A 39 -8.52 16.81 -4.63
N LEU A 40 -7.50 16.97 -3.79
CA LEU A 40 -7.24 16.06 -2.66
C LEU A 40 -7.43 16.73 -1.30
N ILE A 41 -7.02 17.99 -1.11
CA ILE A 41 -7.08 18.69 0.17
C ILE A 41 -8.37 19.50 0.33
N THR A 42 -8.76 20.28 -0.68
CA THR A 42 -9.93 21.15 -0.54
C THR A 42 -11.21 20.31 -0.61
N PRO A 43 -12.08 20.34 0.42
CA PRO A 43 -13.38 19.69 0.34
C PRO A 43 -14.17 20.30 -0.83
N PRO A 44 -14.95 19.50 -1.58
CA PRO A 44 -15.78 20.06 -2.63
C PRO A 44 -16.65 21.16 -2.02
N ILE A 45 -16.52 22.39 -2.56
CA ILE A 45 -17.36 23.52 -2.19
C ILE A 45 -18.81 23.03 -2.12
N ASN A 46 -19.45 23.19 -0.96
CA ASN A 46 -20.90 23.01 -0.75
C ASN A 46 -21.65 24.04 -1.58
N ASN A 47 -21.61 23.92 -2.90
CA ASN A 47 -22.67 24.44 -3.74
C ASN A 47 -23.80 23.43 -3.60
N HIS A 48 -24.78 23.76 -2.76
CA HIS A 48 -26.07 23.09 -2.62
C HIS A 48 -26.88 23.18 -3.94
N GLU A 49 -26.32 22.71 -5.04
CA GLU A 49 -27.06 22.37 -6.24
C GLU A 49 -27.05 20.85 -6.35
N GLU A 50 -28.01 20.20 -5.68
CA GLU A 50 -28.28 18.76 -5.73
C GLU A 50 -28.53 18.22 -7.16
N SER A 51 -28.45 19.05 -8.21
CA SER A 51 -28.89 18.66 -9.56
C SER A 51 -27.82 18.02 -10.46
N SER A 52 -26.55 17.91 -10.03
CA SER A 52 -25.64 17.01 -10.76
C SER A 52 -24.34 16.61 -10.03
N GLN A 53 -24.32 15.46 -9.38
CA GLN A 53 -23.06 14.85 -8.97
C GLN A 53 -22.34 14.22 -10.18
N ASP A 54 -21.01 14.20 -10.15
CA ASP A 54 -20.17 13.53 -11.15
C ASP A 54 -19.49 12.33 -10.49
N PHE A 55 -20.12 11.16 -10.58
CA PHE A 55 -19.66 9.94 -9.91
C PHE A 55 -18.36 9.40 -10.50
N VAL A 56 -18.05 9.70 -11.77
CA VAL A 56 -16.74 9.37 -12.37
C VAL A 56 -15.64 10.25 -11.80
N ASN A 57 -15.91 11.54 -11.55
CA ASN A 57 -14.97 12.40 -10.84
C ASN A 57 -14.76 11.92 -9.40
N ASN A 58 -15.84 11.59 -8.69
CA ASN A 58 -15.77 11.05 -7.33
C ASN A 58 -14.93 9.77 -7.27
N TYR A 59 -15.18 8.82 -8.19
CA TYR A 59 -14.41 7.59 -8.31
C TYR A 59 -12.91 7.88 -8.44
N SER A 60 -12.57 8.81 -9.33
CA SER A 60 -11.19 9.10 -9.67
C SER A 60 -10.43 9.79 -8.54
N VAL A 61 -11.10 10.71 -7.83
CA VAL A 61 -10.55 11.34 -6.62
C VAL A 61 -10.35 10.31 -5.51
N CYS A 62 -11.35 9.45 -5.29
CA CYS A 62 -11.28 8.37 -4.30
C CYS A 62 -10.13 7.40 -4.60
N LEU A 63 -9.97 6.98 -5.86
CA LEU A 63 -8.87 6.13 -6.31
C LEU A 63 -7.50 6.77 -6.06
N LEU A 64 -7.36 8.08 -6.35
CA LEU A 64 -6.12 8.80 -6.10
C LEU A 64 -5.79 8.89 -4.61
N LYS A 65 -6.79 9.14 -3.75
CA LYS A 65 -6.59 9.12 -2.29
C LYS A 65 -6.01 7.78 -1.83
N TYR A 66 -6.62 6.67 -2.24
CA TYR A 66 -6.09 5.33 -1.94
C TYR A 66 -4.69 5.10 -2.51
N TYR A 67 -4.43 5.56 -3.73
CA TYR A 67 -3.12 5.41 -4.36
C TYR A 67 -2.02 6.15 -3.59
N PHE A 68 -2.23 7.43 -3.24
CA PHE A 68 -1.26 8.21 -2.48
C PHE A 68 -1.02 7.61 -1.10
N PHE A 69 -2.10 7.19 -0.44
CA PHE A 69 -2.02 6.50 0.83
C PHE A 69 -1.18 5.21 0.74
N PHE A 70 -1.41 4.38 -0.28
CA PHE A 70 -0.66 3.14 -0.51
C PHE A 70 0.81 3.39 -0.84
N ILE A 71 1.11 4.42 -1.62
CA ILE A 71 2.48 4.80 -1.93
C ILE A 71 3.20 5.29 -0.68
N ASP A 72 2.57 6.13 0.15
CA ASP A 72 3.14 6.61 1.40
C ASP A 72 3.41 5.46 2.38
N PHE A 73 2.48 4.49 2.45
CA PHE A 73 2.68 3.26 3.21
C PHE A 73 3.90 2.46 2.73
N LYS A 74 3.99 2.19 1.43
CA LYS A 74 5.13 1.46 0.85
C LYS A 74 6.46 2.20 1.05
N ASP A 75 6.42 3.51 0.97
CA ASP A 75 7.59 4.37 1.20
C ASP A 75 8.03 4.30 2.67
N ALA A 76 7.08 4.40 3.60
CA ALA A 76 7.32 4.26 5.04
C ALA A 76 7.96 2.91 5.38
N VAL A 77 7.49 1.82 4.77
CA VAL A 77 8.10 0.50 4.89
C VAL A 77 9.53 0.51 4.39
N LYS A 78 9.79 1.04 3.18
CA LYS A 78 11.13 1.03 2.57
C LYS A 78 12.15 1.83 3.39
N GLU A 79 11.74 2.99 3.90
CA GLU A 79 12.56 3.80 4.80
C GLU A 79 12.73 3.16 6.19
N GLY A 80 11.80 2.29 6.60
CA GLY A 80 11.71 1.79 7.97
C GLY A 80 11.24 2.86 8.95
N ASN A 81 10.51 3.86 8.47
CA ASN A 81 9.95 4.91 9.32
C ASN A 81 8.69 4.37 10.01
N VAL A 82 8.88 3.73 11.16
CA VAL A 82 7.78 3.07 11.85
C VAL A 82 6.82 4.06 12.51
N ALA A 83 7.28 5.26 12.89
CA ALA A 83 6.39 6.29 13.41
C ALA A 83 5.34 6.69 12.35
N ARG A 84 5.78 6.87 11.09
CA ARG A 84 4.89 7.10 9.95
C ARG A 84 3.95 5.90 9.73
N LEU A 85 4.45 4.66 9.83
CA LEU A 85 3.61 3.45 9.72
C LEU A 85 2.51 3.38 10.79
N VAL A 86 2.79 3.75 12.05
CA VAL A 86 1.77 3.75 13.11
C VAL A 86 0.67 4.76 12.80
N THR A 87 1.01 5.96 12.31
CA THR A 87 0.02 6.95 11.87
C THR A 87 -0.81 6.42 10.71
N LEU A 88 -0.18 5.80 9.72
CA LEU A 88 -0.87 5.20 8.58
C LEU A 88 -1.77 4.03 9.00
N HIS A 89 -1.38 3.21 9.98
CA HIS A 89 -2.27 2.16 10.49
C HIS A 89 -3.56 2.72 11.13
N LYS A 90 -3.48 3.88 11.81
CA LYS A 90 -4.66 4.56 12.36
C LYS A 90 -5.60 5.03 11.26
N GLU A 91 -5.05 5.60 10.19
CA GLU A 91 -5.82 6.01 9.03
C GLU A 91 -6.45 4.79 8.31
N LEU A 92 -5.70 3.70 8.12
CA LEU A 92 -6.21 2.46 7.52
C LEU A 92 -7.36 1.85 8.30
N LEU A 93 -7.31 1.93 9.64
CA LEU A 93 -8.40 1.45 10.49
C LEU A 93 -9.71 2.17 10.14
N SER A 94 -9.68 3.50 10.01
CA SER A 94 -10.85 4.29 9.62
C SER A 94 -11.36 3.90 8.22
N HIS A 95 -10.44 3.75 7.26
CA HIS A 95 -10.81 3.36 5.88
C HIS A 95 -11.42 1.96 5.80
N PHE A 96 -10.88 0.99 6.54
CA PHE A 96 -11.43 -0.38 6.57
C PHE A 96 -12.74 -0.46 7.34
N LYS A 97 -12.97 0.38 8.36
CA LYS A 97 -14.25 0.42 9.06
C LYS A 97 -15.34 1.11 8.24
N ALA A 98 -14.98 2.10 7.44
CA ALA A 98 -15.92 2.86 6.61
C ALA A 98 -16.55 2.03 5.47
N LEU A 99 -15.91 0.93 5.07
CA LEU A 99 -16.38 0.04 4.01
C LEU A 99 -16.93 -1.29 4.55
N PRO A 100 -18.10 -1.75 4.09
CA PRO A 100 -18.62 -3.05 4.48
C PRO A 100 -17.72 -4.19 3.98
N GLY A 101 -17.53 -5.22 4.80
CA GLY A 101 -16.75 -6.42 4.45
C GLY A 101 -15.25 -6.36 4.77
N PHE A 102 -14.73 -5.22 5.22
CA PHE A 102 -13.31 -5.06 5.58
C PHE A 102 -13.04 -5.09 7.10
N ASP A 103 -14.02 -5.50 7.90
CA ASP A 103 -13.94 -5.55 9.37
C ASP A 103 -12.74 -6.35 9.89
N ASN A 104 -12.43 -7.49 9.26
CA ASN A 104 -11.26 -8.31 9.62
C ASN A 104 -9.94 -7.55 9.46
N TYR A 105 -9.84 -6.66 8.46
CA TYR A 105 -8.66 -5.82 8.25
C TYR A 105 -8.62 -4.68 9.26
N ALA A 106 -9.77 -4.07 9.58
CA ALA A 106 -9.88 -3.07 10.64
C ALA A 106 -9.45 -3.63 12.00
N ILE A 107 -9.87 -4.86 12.35
CA ILE A 107 -9.45 -5.56 13.57
C ILE A 107 -7.94 -5.78 13.58
N LYS A 108 -7.34 -6.22 12.47
CA LYS A 108 -5.87 -6.38 12.36
C LYS A 108 -5.13 -5.06 12.58
N MET A 109 -5.62 -3.96 12.00
CA MET A 109 -5.04 -2.63 12.24
C MET A 109 -5.19 -2.23 13.71
N LEU A 110 -6.34 -2.48 14.34
CA LEU A 110 -6.57 -2.18 15.76
C LEU A 110 -5.58 -2.93 16.67
N ILE A 111 -5.41 -4.24 16.44
CA ILE A 111 -4.46 -5.06 17.18
C ILE A 111 -3.04 -4.53 17.02
N SER A 112 -2.63 -4.18 15.79
CA SER A 112 -1.31 -3.60 15.56
C SER A 112 -1.12 -2.28 16.30
N ILE A 113 -2.13 -1.40 16.32
CA ILE A 113 -2.06 -0.12 17.04
C ILE A 113 -1.94 -0.35 18.55
N VAL A 114 -2.73 -1.26 19.11
CA VAL A 114 -2.70 -1.58 20.56
C VAL A 114 -1.36 -2.16 20.97
N GLN A 115 -0.83 -3.12 20.20
CA GLN A 115 0.48 -3.73 20.43
C GLN A 115 1.64 -2.72 20.37
N ASN A 116 1.44 -1.59 19.71
CA ASN A 116 2.44 -0.54 19.51
C ASN A 116 2.49 0.52 20.65
N TYR A 117 1.64 0.46 21.68
CA TYR A 117 1.52 1.55 22.67
C TYR A 117 2.37 1.39 23.95
N GLU A 118 2.90 0.19 24.27
CA GLU A 118 3.67 -0.07 25.49
C GLU A 118 5.19 0.22 25.40
N ALA A 119 5.91 0.24 26.53
CA ALA A 119 7.35 0.55 26.56
C ALA A 119 8.21 -0.49 25.80
N GLU A 120 7.88 -1.78 25.89
CA GLU A 120 8.46 -2.84 25.04
C GLU A 120 8.00 -2.72 23.58
N ALA A 121 6.93 -1.99 23.33
CA ALA A 121 6.40 -1.79 21.99
C ALA A 121 7.34 -0.96 21.11
N HIS A 122 8.21 -0.10 21.66
CA HIS A 122 9.24 0.53 20.84
C HIS A 122 10.09 -0.53 20.13
N GLN A 123 10.52 -1.58 20.83
CA GLN A 123 11.31 -2.64 20.20
C GLN A 123 10.48 -3.44 19.18
N CYS A 124 9.21 -3.73 19.46
CA CYS A 124 8.30 -4.40 18.52
C CYS A 124 8.01 -3.56 17.27
N ILE A 125 7.82 -2.24 17.45
CA ILE A 125 7.68 -1.23 16.40
C ILE A 125 8.92 -1.29 15.50
N TRP A 126 10.12 -1.14 16.06
CA TRP A 126 11.37 -1.19 15.29
C TRP A 126 11.62 -2.55 14.64
N ALA A 127 11.04 -3.64 15.18
CA ALA A 127 11.10 -4.98 14.61
C ALA A 127 10.05 -5.23 13.49
N SER A 128 9.14 -4.29 13.21
CA SER A 128 8.11 -4.45 12.17
C SER A 128 8.67 -4.45 10.74
N THR A 129 9.85 -3.86 10.54
CA THR A 129 10.55 -3.85 9.26
C THR A 129 11.96 -4.41 9.42
N VAL A 130 12.52 -4.94 8.34
CA VAL A 130 13.84 -5.58 8.35
C VAL A 130 14.62 -5.22 7.09
N ASN A 131 15.87 -4.81 7.27
CA ASN A 131 16.80 -4.54 6.18
C ASN A 131 17.55 -5.80 5.75
N TRP A 132 16.83 -6.77 5.19
CA TRP A 132 17.44 -8.06 4.82
C TRP A 132 18.52 -7.92 3.73
N LYS A 133 18.26 -7.10 2.70
CA LYS A 133 19.14 -6.97 1.53
C LYS A 133 20.32 -6.01 1.71
N ARG A 134 20.43 -5.36 2.88
CA ARG A 134 21.39 -4.31 3.23
C ARG A 134 21.38 -3.12 2.25
N GLY A 135 21.12 -1.93 2.77
CA GLY A 135 21.19 -0.67 2.03
C GLY A 135 20.08 0.30 2.40
N ALA A 136 20.26 1.57 2.06
CA ALA A 136 19.24 2.59 2.29
C ALA A 136 17.97 2.30 1.49
N VAL A 137 16.81 2.51 2.10
CA VAL A 137 15.49 2.41 1.44
C VAL A 137 15.20 1.00 0.87
N LYS A 138 15.71 -0.04 1.55
CA LYS A 138 15.56 -1.47 1.17
C LYS A 138 14.90 -2.31 2.26
N ASN A 139 14.26 -1.65 3.22
CA ASN A 139 13.53 -2.36 4.24
C ASN A 139 12.30 -3.05 3.64
N ILE A 140 11.97 -4.20 4.20
CA ILE A 140 10.76 -4.95 3.88
C ILE A 140 9.99 -5.19 5.19
N GLU A 141 8.69 -5.37 5.08
CA GLU A 141 7.88 -5.81 6.22
C GLU A 141 8.38 -7.16 6.75
N ILE A 142 8.45 -7.29 8.08
CA ILE A 142 8.89 -8.53 8.72
C ILE A 142 7.95 -9.69 8.38
N ASP A 143 6.65 -9.43 8.21
CA ASP A 143 5.67 -10.44 7.85
C ASP A 143 5.98 -11.04 6.46
N LEU A 144 6.31 -10.20 5.48
CA LEU A 144 6.73 -10.63 4.15
C LEU A 144 8.02 -11.49 4.21
N LEU A 145 8.98 -11.12 5.07
CA LEU A 145 10.17 -11.95 5.28
C LEU A 145 9.80 -13.31 5.89
N LYS A 146 8.91 -13.34 6.89
CA LYS A 146 8.44 -14.58 7.52
C LYS A 146 7.69 -15.46 6.52
N GLU A 147 6.84 -14.89 5.68
CA GLU A 147 6.14 -15.61 4.62
C GLU A 147 7.11 -16.24 3.62
N SER A 148 8.12 -15.46 3.17
CA SER A 148 9.17 -15.96 2.29
C SER A 148 9.93 -17.15 2.90
N ARG A 149 10.29 -17.05 4.19
CA ARG A 149 10.95 -18.14 4.92
C ARG A 149 10.06 -19.37 5.06
N ASN A 150 8.80 -19.17 5.44
CA ASN A 150 7.82 -20.24 5.54
C ASN A 150 7.61 -20.97 4.21
N LYS A 151 7.59 -20.23 3.10
CA LYS A 151 7.52 -20.79 1.74
C LYS A 151 8.75 -21.63 1.41
N SER A 152 9.95 -21.17 1.75
CA SER A 152 11.20 -21.92 1.56
C SER A 152 11.20 -23.22 2.36
N LEU A 153 10.85 -23.15 3.65
CA LEU A 153 10.76 -24.33 4.53
C LEU A 153 9.72 -25.34 4.01
N LYS A 154 8.52 -24.88 3.64
CA LYS A 154 7.49 -25.75 3.05
C LYS A 154 7.98 -26.45 1.78
N LYS A 155 8.77 -25.75 0.95
CA LYS A 155 9.38 -26.32 -0.27
C LYS A 155 10.40 -27.41 0.08
N SER A 156 11.27 -27.15 1.06
CA SER A 156 12.24 -28.15 1.55
C SER A 156 11.53 -29.39 2.08
N ILE A 157 10.54 -29.22 2.97
CA ILE A 157 9.74 -30.32 3.51
C ILE A 157 9.05 -31.11 2.39
N LYS A 158 8.49 -30.43 1.39
CA LYS A 158 7.86 -31.11 0.25
C LYS A 158 8.88 -31.94 -0.54
N SER A 159 10.12 -31.46 -0.68
CA SER A 159 11.21 -32.16 -1.37
C SER A 159 11.67 -33.44 -0.67
N MET A 160 11.41 -33.60 0.64
CA MET A 160 11.81 -34.80 1.39
C MET A 160 11.00 -36.05 1.02
N GLY A 161 9.87 -35.91 0.33
CA GLY A 161 9.06 -37.03 -0.13
C GLY A 161 8.57 -37.92 1.03
N PRO A 162 8.77 -39.26 0.97
CA PRO A 162 8.41 -40.19 2.04
C PRO A 162 9.23 -40.05 3.33
N ASN A 163 10.39 -39.40 3.30
CA ASN A 163 11.31 -39.30 4.44
C ASN A 163 10.95 -38.18 5.44
N LYS A 164 9.70 -37.72 5.45
CA LYS A 164 9.21 -36.69 6.37
C LYS A 164 9.04 -37.25 7.77
N THR A 165 10.11 -37.20 8.55
CA THR A 165 10.07 -37.41 10.00
C THR A 165 10.31 -36.08 10.71
N ASP A 166 9.79 -35.91 11.93
CA ASP A 166 9.99 -34.67 12.70
C ASP A 166 11.47 -34.34 12.88
N ASN A 167 12.31 -35.37 13.06
CA ASN A 167 13.75 -35.19 13.17
C ASN A 167 14.39 -34.70 11.86
N ALA A 168 13.96 -35.23 10.71
CA ALA A 168 14.43 -34.78 9.40
C ALA A 168 13.99 -33.34 9.10
N ILE A 169 12.74 -33.00 9.45
CA ILE A 169 12.19 -31.65 9.30
C ILE A 169 12.96 -30.66 10.17
N ASN A 170 13.19 -30.99 11.45
CA ASN A 170 13.96 -30.14 12.37
C ASN A 170 15.40 -29.95 11.89
N LYS A 171 16.05 -31.03 11.45
CA LYS A 171 17.43 -30.97 10.95
C LYS A 171 17.55 -30.06 9.72
N SER A 172 16.67 -30.24 8.73
CA SER A 172 16.67 -29.40 7.52
C SER A 172 16.27 -27.95 7.82
N SER A 173 15.29 -27.72 8.69
CA SER A 173 14.88 -26.36 9.06
C SER A 173 16.03 -25.58 9.69
N ARG A 174 16.83 -26.21 10.56
CA ARG A 174 18.02 -25.60 11.17
C ARG A 174 19.16 -25.39 10.17
N ALA A 175 19.28 -26.25 9.16
CA ALA A 175 20.31 -26.15 8.12
C ALA A 175 19.99 -25.10 7.03
N SER A 176 18.71 -24.80 6.80
CA SER A 176 18.22 -23.96 5.70
C SER A 176 18.97 -22.63 5.53
N GLY A 177 19.19 -21.87 6.60
CA GLY A 177 19.92 -20.60 6.52
C GLY A 177 21.40 -20.74 6.14
N GLY A 178 22.02 -21.87 6.48
CA GLY A 178 23.38 -22.21 6.06
C GLY A 178 23.45 -22.63 4.59
N GLU A 179 22.48 -23.45 4.16
CA GLU A 179 22.34 -23.89 2.76
C GLU A 179 22.16 -22.70 1.81
N ASP A 180 21.28 -21.75 2.15
CA ASP A 180 21.04 -20.53 1.36
C ASP A 180 22.33 -19.71 1.21
N LYS A 181 23.08 -19.52 2.30
CA LYS A 181 24.33 -18.74 2.30
C LYS A 181 25.45 -19.41 1.49
N ILE A 182 25.52 -20.75 1.53
CA ILE A 182 26.46 -21.52 0.72
C ILE A 182 26.10 -21.39 -0.76
N GLY A 183 24.81 -21.49 -1.11
CA GLY A 183 24.32 -21.29 -2.47
C GLY A 183 24.63 -19.89 -3.02
N GLU A 184 24.35 -18.84 -2.25
CA GLU A 184 24.66 -17.46 -2.62
C GLU A 184 26.16 -17.25 -2.85
N ASN A 185 27.01 -17.74 -1.94
CA ASN A 185 28.47 -17.64 -2.08
C ASN A 185 28.99 -18.39 -3.31
N PHE A 186 28.43 -19.57 -3.60
CA PHE A 186 28.80 -20.36 -4.76
C PHE A 186 28.43 -19.66 -6.07
N ASP A 187 27.20 -19.12 -6.16
CA ASP A 187 26.75 -18.34 -7.30
C ASP A 187 27.63 -17.10 -7.54
N VAL A 188 28.05 -16.40 -6.47
CA VAL A 188 29.00 -15.27 -6.54
C VAL A 188 30.36 -15.71 -7.06
N GLN A 189 30.91 -16.83 -6.57
CA GLN A 189 32.22 -17.32 -6.99
C GLN A 189 32.26 -17.71 -8.47
N ILE A 190 31.18 -18.31 -8.97
CA ILE A 190 31.06 -18.73 -10.38
C ILE A 190 30.74 -17.54 -11.29
N LYS A 191 30.53 -16.34 -10.72
CA LYS A 191 30.00 -15.17 -11.43
C LYS A 191 28.76 -15.54 -12.22
N ARG A 192 27.94 -16.43 -11.65
CA ARG A 192 26.71 -16.85 -12.30
C ARG A 192 25.90 -15.59 -12.53
N ALA A 193 25.67 -15.26 -13.79
CA ALA A 193 24.83 -14.12 -14.13
C ALA A 193 23.52 -14.32 -13.39
N THR A 194 23.16 -13.34 -12.55
CA THR A 194 21.87 -13.34 -11.85
C THR A 194 20.84 -13.53 -12.95
N GLN A 195 20.18 -14.69 -13.00
CA GLN A 195 19.10 -14.88 -13.94
C GLN A 195 18.06 -13.86 -13.52
N SER A 196 18.01 -12.75 -14.24
CA SER A 196 16.89 -11.84 -14.20
C SER A 196 15.70 -12.73 -14.51
N SER A 197 14.88 -12.99 -13.49
CA SER A 197 13.60 -13.67 -13.70
C SER A 197 12.92 -12.97 -14.87
N PRO A 198 12.18 -13.67 -15.75
CA PRO A 198 11.38 -13.02 -16.80
C PRO A 198 10.36 -12.01 -16.25
N HIS A 199 10.24 -11.86 -14.92
CA HIS A 199 9.59 -10.75 -14.23
C HIS A 199 10.52 -9.53 -13.95
N SER A 200 11.70 -9.49 -14.57
CA SER A 200 12.59 -8.32 -14.62
C SER A 200 11.81 -7.17 -15.20
N HIS A 201 11.25 -6.32 -14.32
CA HIS A 201 10.50 -5.10 -14.63
C HIS A 201 9.92 -5.12 -16.05
N ARG A 202 8.85 -5.88 -16.26
CA ARG A 202 8.11 -5.81 -17.53
C ARG A 202 7.83 -4.33 -17.77
N SER A 203 8.22 -3.83 -18.95
CA SER A 203 8.06 -2.43 -19.27
C SER A 203 6.61 -2.03 -19.08
N THR A 204 6.36 -1.06 -18.20
CA THR A 204 5.03 -0.49 -17.94
C THR A 204 4.57 0.44 -19.06
N ALA A 205 5.44 0.73 -20.04
CA ALA A 205 5.15 1.69 -21.11
C ALA A 205 3.90 1.32 -21.93
N ALA A 206 3.63 0.02 -22.14
CA ALA A 206 2.42 -0.43 -22.82
C ALA A 206 1.17 -0.12 -21.99
N ASP A 207 1.19 -0.47 -20.70
CA ASP A 207 0.07 -0.24 -19.78
C ASP A 207 -0.16 1.26 -19.57
N GLU A 208 0.91 2.05 -19.40
CA GLU A 208 0.86 3.51 -19.31
C GLU A 208 0.24 4.14 -20.57
N SER A 209 0.55 3.62 -21.75
CA SER A 209 -0.02 4.13 -23.00
C SER A 209 -1.54 3.91 -23.10
N ILE A 210 -2.02 2.76 -22.60
CA ILE A 210 -3.44 2.42 -22.55
C ILE A 210 -4.15 3.32 -21.54
N VAL A 211 -3.61 3.43 -20.32
CA VAL A 211 -4.16 4.31 -19.29
C VAL A 211 -4.23 5.77 -19.77
N MET A 212 -3.20 6.25 -20.46
CA MET A 212 -3.20 7.60 -21.02
C MET A 212 -4.25 7.79 -22.13
N ALA A 213 -4.49 6.77 -22.95
CA ALA A 213 -5.55 6.82 -23.96
C ALA A 213 -6.93 6.86 -23.28
N ASP A 214 -7.16 6.03 -22.26
CA ASP A 214 -8.42 5.96 -21.53
C ASP A 214 -8.70 7.27 -20.76
N LEU A 215 -7.69 7.82 -20.07
CA LEU A 215 -7.81 9.10 -19.36
C LEU A 215 -8.16 10.26 -20.32
N ARG A 216 -7.69 10.21 -21.58
CA ARG A 216 -8.04 11.21 -22.60
C ARG A 216 -9.49 11.11 -23.05
N VAL A 217 -10.08 9.92 -23.02
CA VAL A 217 -11.50 9.69 -23.35
C VAL A 217 -12.37 10.07 -22.15
N VAL A 218 -12.08 9.48 -20.99
CA VAL A 218 -12.88 9.61 -19.78
C VAL A 218 -12.83 11.03 -19.21
N LYS A 219 -11.66 11.70 -19.24
CA LYS A 219 -11.44 13.04 -18.66
C LYS A 219 -12.01 13.15 -17.23
N PRO A 220 -11.51 12.35 -16.28
CA PRO A 220 -12.12 12.20 -14.96
C PRO A 220 -12.12 13.48 -14.13
N PHE A 221 -11.13 14.36 -14.30
CA PHE A 221 -11.01 15.61 -13.52
C PHE A 221 -11.78 16.79 -14.11
N ARG A 222 -12.43 16.61 -15.26
CA ARG A 222 -13.40 17.58 -15.77
C ARG A 222 -14.76 17.24 -15.18
N ARG A 223 -15.32 18.15 -14.38
CA ARG A 223 -16.69 18.01 -13.86
C ARG A 223 -17.68 17.98 -15.01
N VAL A 224 -18.42 16.88 -15.11
CA VAL A 224 -19.53 16.69 -16.04
C VAL A 224 -20.74 16.22 -15.21
N PRO A 225 -21.86 16.94 -15.29
CA PRO A 225 -23.06 16.63 -14.52
C PRO A 225 -23.59 15.21 -14.80
N ASN A 226 -23.99 14.46 -13.76
CA ASN A 226 -24.71 13.18 -13.84
C ASN A 226 -23.98 12.06 -14.60
N ARG A 227 -22.65 12.13 -14.65
CA ARG A 227 -21.82 11.08 -15.24
C ARG A 227 -21.56 9.98 -14.20
N MET A 228 -21.76 8.72 -14.58
CA MET A 228 -21.57 7.55 -13.70
C MET A 228 -20.92 6.38 -14.44
N HIS A 229 -20.30 5.48 -13.68
CA HIS A 229 -19.85 4.18 -14.20
C HIS A 229 -20.98 3.16 -14.06
N ASP A 230 -21.17 2.31 -15.06
CA ASP A 230 -22.21 1.27 -15.05
C ASP A 230 -22.13 0.35 -13.83
N SER A 231 -20.91 0.09 -13.33
CA SER A 231 -20.67 -0.79 -12.18
C SER A 231 -20.68 -0.08 -10.83
N PHE A 232 -20.49 1.24 -10.79
CA PHE A 232 -20.33 2.02 -9.56
C PHE A 232 -21.11 3.34 -9.66
N PRO A 233 -22.45 3.29 -9.55
CA PRO A 233 -23.30 4.44 -9.81
C PRO A 233 -23.32 5.49 -8.69
N ASP A 234 -22.92 5.13 -7.47
CA ASP A 234 -23.14 5.89 -6.24
C ASP A 234 -21.85 6.13 -5.43
N ILE A 235 -20.68 6.09 -6.07
CA ILE A 235 -19.42 6.22 -5.36
C ILE A 235 -19.17 7.64 -4.83
N LEU A 236 -18.77 7.69 -3.56
CA LEU A 236 -18.42 8.92 -2.86
C LEU A 236 -16.95 9.32 -3.13
N PRO A 237 -16.65 10.64 -3.15
CA PRO A 237 -15.29 11.14 -3.37
C PRO A 237 -14.36 10.91 -2.17
N ASP A 238 -14.93 10.68 -0.99
CA ASP A 238 -14.20 10.36 0.22
C ASP A 238 -14.88 9.19 0.93
N PRO A 239 -14.17 8.05 1.12
CA PRO A 239 -14.72 6.90 1.79
C PRO A 239 -14.96 7.16 3.29
N LEU A 240 -14.29 8.12 3.91
CA LEU A 240 -14.47 8.41 5.34
C LEU A 240 -15.76 9.17 5.63
N VAL A 241 -16.45 9.71 4.62
CA VAL A 241 -17.74 10.40 4.82
C VAL A 241 -18.83 9.46 5.31
N THR A 242 -18.71 8.16 5.04
CA THR A 242 -19.69 7.16 5.50
C THR A 242 -19.48 6.72 6.94
N ILE A 243 -18.42 7.17 7.62
CA ILE A 243 -18.11 6.70 8.97
C ILE A 243 -19.03 7.36 10.00
N ASP A 244 -19.80 6.54 10.71
CA ASP A 244 -20.47 6.99 11.93
C ASP A 244 -19.49 6.87 13.10
N HIS A 245 -19.08 8.00 13.65
CA HIS A 245 -18.19 8.06 14.81
C HIS A 245 -18.78 7.34 16.03
N THR A 246 -20.10 7.37 16.21
CA THR A 246 -20.77 6.68 17.31
C THR A 246 -20.69 5.17 17.15
N GLU A 247 -20.90 4.69 15.92
CA GLU A 247 -20.75 3.27 15.59
C GLU A 247 -19.30 2.81 15.74
N LEU A 248 -18.34 3.62 15.27
CA LEU A 248 -16.91 3.36 15.42
C LEU A 248 -16.53 3.26 16.91
N ASP A 249 -16.99 4.18 17.76
CA ASP A 249 -16.69 4.17 19.19
C ASP A 249 -17.27 2.93 19.88
N ASN A 250 -18.51 2.57 19.55
CA ASN A 250 -19.15 1.35 20.05
C ASN A 250 -18.39 0.10 19.61
N TRP A 251 -17.94 0.07 18.35
CA TRP A 251 -17.14 -1.01 17.78
C TRP A 251 -15.78 -1.14 18.48
N LEU A 252 -15.08 -0.02 18.71
CA LEU A 252 -13.82 0.04 19.43
C LEU A 252 -13.99 -0.45 20.87
N ALA A 253 -15.04 0.00 21.56
CA ALA A 253 -15.34 -0.42 22.92
C ALA A 253 -15.63 -1.94 23.01
N ARG A 254 -16.35 -2.49 22.04
CA ARG A 254 -16.60 -3.93 21.94
C ARG A 254 -15.31 -4.72 21.76
N HIS A 255 -14.46 -4.35 20.82
CA HIS A 255 -13.22 -5.09 20.57
C HIS A 255 -12.17 -4.89 21.66
N LYS A 256 -12.14 -3.73 22.32
CA LYS A 256 -11.37 -3.55 23.55
C LYS A 256 -11.75 -4.58 24.61
N ARG A 257 -13.05 -4.85 24.82
CA ARG A 257 -13.50 -5.88 25.78
C ARG A 257 -13.08 -7.29 25.35
N ASN A 258 -13.21 -7.62 24.06
CA ASN A 258 -12.80 -8.94 23.56
C ASN A 258 -11.30 -9.17 23.74
N LEU A 259 -10.46 -8.16 23.44
CA LEU A 259 -9.01 -8.25 23.65
C LEU A 259 -8.64 -8.46 25.13
N LEU A 260 -9.43 -7.91 26.06
CA LEU A 260 -9.23 -8.14 27.49
C LEU A 260 -9.64 -9.55 27.93
N LEU A 261 -10.64 -10.17 27.28
CA LEU A 261 -11.07 -11.53 27.57
C LEU A 261 -10.08 -12.58 27.03
N ASP A 262 -9.46 -12.31 25.88
CA ASP A 262 -8.45 -13.16 25.26
C ASP A 262 -7.03 -12.92 25.82
N ALA A 263 -6.85 -11.91 26.67
CA ALA A 263 -5.58 -11.65 27.33
C ALA A 263 -5.24 -12.83 28.27
N PRO A 264 -4.01 -13.37 28.23
CA PRO A 264 -3.61 -14.40 29.16
C PRO A 264 -3.77 -13.85 30.57
N LEU A 265 -4.63 -14.49 31.37
CA LEU A 265 -4.72 -14.22 32.80
C LEU A 265 -3.30 -14.35 33.35
N GLY A 266 -2.79 -13.25 33.91
CA GLY A 266 -1.56 -13.32 34.68
C GLY A 266 -1.71 -14.48 35.66
N ARG A 267 -0.72 -15.36 35.72
CA ARG A 267 -0.58 -16.17 36.92
C ARG A 267 -0.29 -15.15 38.02
N ASP A 268 -1.34 -14.76 38.73
CA ASP A 268 -1.20 -14.16 40.05
C ASP A 268 -0.30 -15.14 40.81
N ASN A 269 0.95 -14.75 41.02
CA ASN A 269 1.83 -15.47 41.92
C ASN A 269 1.24 -15.29 43.32
N ASP A 270 1.13 -16.42 44.01
CA ASP A 270 0.66 -16.56 45.40
C ASP A 270 1.10 -15.42 46.35
#